data_AF-A0A1Q4WBR4-F1
#
_entry.id   AF-A0A1Q4WBR4-F1
#
_cell.length_a   1.000
_cell.length_b   1.000
_cell.length_c   1.000
_cell.angle_alpha   90.00
_cell.angle_beta   90.00
_cell.angle_gamma   90.00
#
_symmetry.space_group_name_H-M   'P 1'
#
loop_
_entity.id
_entity.type
_entity.pdbx_description
1 polymer ?
#
loop_
_entity_poly.entity_id
_entity_poly.type
_entity_poly.pdbx_seq_one_letter_code
_entity_poly.pdbx_strand_id
1 'polypeptide(L)'
;MSLRIVVCVKHVPDATGDRRFADDHTTDREGVDGLLSELDEYGVEQALRIAEANEGAEVTVLTVGPDDAKDALRKALSMGADKAVHVNDEDIHGSDVVGTSAVLAKALEKAGFDLVIGGMASTDGSMGVLPALLAERLGVPQVTLLSEVSVEGGVVKGRRDGDAATELVEAALPAVVSVTDQSGEARYPSFKGIMAAKKKPVQSWDLDDLGIEADEVGLAGSWTAVESVAARPARTAGTVVKDEGEGGKSLAGFLADQKFI
;
A
#
# COMPACT_ATOMS: atom_id res chain seq x y z
N MET A 1 -5.42 -16.94 -22.04
CA MET A 1 -5.62 -15.51 -21.77
C MET A 1 -4.40 -15.03 -21.02
N SER A 2 -3.93 -13.82 -21.30
CA SER A 2 -2.81 -13.21 -20.56
C SER A 2 -3.27 -12.84 -19.14
N LEU A 3 -2.41 -13.04 -18.14
CA LEU A 3 -2.67 -12.73 -16.74
C LEU A 3 -2.66 -11.21 -16.53
N ARG A 4 -3.78 -10.64 -16.07
CA ARG A 4 -3.89 -9.20 -15.76
C ARG A 4 -3.66 -8.96 -14.28
N ILE A 5 -2.55 -8.32 -13.95
CA ILE A 5 -2.18 -7.98 -12.58
C ILE A 5 -2.44 -6.49 -12.37
N VAL A 6 -3.19 -6.14 -11.32
CA VAL A 6 -3.37 -4.74 -10.91
C VAL A 6 -2.75 -4.53 -9.54
N VAL A 7 -1.85 -3.56 -9.43
CA VAL A 7 -1.20 -3.19 -8.17
C VAL A 7 -1.81 -1.90 -7.66
N CYS A 8 -2.42 -1.93 -6.48
CA CYS A 8 -2.88 -0.71 -5.81
C CYS A 8 -1.68 -0.04 -5.15
N VAL A 9 -1.40 1.20 -5.52
CA VAL A 9 -0.27 1.98 -5.02
C VAL A 9 -0.73 3.31 -4.44
N LYS A 10 -0.11 3.76 -3.36
CA LYS A 10 -0.44 5.03 -2.69
C LYS A 10 0.71 6.02 -2.76
N HIS A 11 0.38 7.28 -3.00
CA HIS A 11 1.28 8.40 -2.78
C HIS A 11 1.17 8.89 -1.33
N VAL A 12 2.32 8.95 -0.65
CA VAL A 12 2.42 9.25 0.78
C VAL A 12 3.52 10.27 1.03
N PRO A 13 3.40 11.13 2.07
CA PRO A 13 4.50 12.01 2.47
C PRO A 13 5.73 11.20 2.88
N ASP A 14 6.92 11.66 2.49
CA ASP A 14 8.19 11.01 2.84
C ASP A 14 8.33 10.88 4.37
N ALA A 15 8.57 9.66 4.84
CA ALA A 15 8.70 9.35 6.27
C ALA A 15 9.90 10.05 6.94
N THR A 16 10.88 10.50 6.17
CA THR A 16 12.04 11.28 6.61
C THR A 16 11.78 12.79 6.69
N GLY A 17 10.68 13.26 6.09
CA GLY A 17 10.25 14.66 6.13
C GLY A 17 9.48 15.04 7.40
N ASP A 18 9.17 16.33 7.54
CA ASP A 18 8.39 16.85 8.67
C ASP A 18 6.88 16.67 8.44
N ARG A 19 6.42 15.43 8.55
CA ARG A 19 5.03 15.04 8.28
C ARG A 19 4.05 15.68 9.26
N ARG A 20 2.95 16.21 8.75
CA ARG A 20 1.91 16.89 9.51
C ARG A 20 0.52 16.43 9.09
N PHE A 21 -0.47 16.93 9.81
CA PHE A 21 -1.88 16.85 9.42
C PHE A 21 -2.34 18.25 9.01
N ALA A 22 -3.26 18.32 8.06
CA ALA A 22 -3.94 19.54 7.69
C ALA A 22 -4.96 19.95 8.77
N ASP A 23 -5.56 21.14 8.62
CA ASP A 23 -6.51 21.71 9.59
C ASP A 23 -7.77 20.84 9.78
N ASP A 24 -8.12 20.04 8.78
CA ASP A 24 -9.23 19.07 8.80
C ASP A 24 -8.82 17.67 9.32
N HIS A 25 -7.62 17.56 9.90
CA HIS A 25 -7.00 16.33 10.40
C HIS A 25 -6.66 15.28 9.33
N THR A 26 -6.79 15.59 8.04
CA THR A 26 -6.28 14.72 6.98
C THR A 26 -4.76 14.81 6.87
N THR A 27 -4.13 13.86 6.18
CA THR A 27 -2.68 13.88 5.94
C THR A 27 -2.30 15.07 5.06
N ASP A 28 -1.38 15.92 5.53
CA ASP A 28 -0.79 16.98 4.73
C ASP A 28 0.12 16.39 3.64
N ARG A 29 -0.19 16.69 2.38
CA ARG A 29 0.56 16.26 1.19
C ARG A 29 1.21 17.43 0.43
N GLU A 30 1.03 18.66 0.89
CA GLU A 30 1.60 19.85 0.26
C GLU A 30 2.87 20.32 0.97
N GLY A 31 2.93 20.14 2.30
CA GLY A 31 4.02 20.64 3.13
C GLY A 31 5.33 19.84 3.07
N VAL A 32 5.32 18.64 2.47
CA VAL A 32 6.47 17.71 2.38
C VAL A 32 6.41 16.97 1.06
N ASP A 33 7.57 16.73 0.46
CA ASP A 33 7.69 15.90 -0.74
C ASP A 33 7.06 14.51 -0.51
N GLY A 34 6.24 14.08 -1.46
CA GLY A 34 5.63 12.75 -1.44
C GLY A 34 6.34 11.75 -2.34
N LEU A 35 6.10 10.47 -2.07
CA LEU A 35 6.68 9.35 -2.81
C LEU A 35 5.69 8.19 -2.93
N LEU A 36 6.04 7.20 -3.76
CA LEU A 36 5.36 5.91 -3.74
C LEU A 36 5.62 5.26 -2.39
N SER A 37 4.56 4.94 -1.64
CA SER A 37 4.66 4.21 -0.36
C SER A 37 5.66 3.06 -0.48
N GLU A 38 6.66 3.06 0.39
CA GLU A 38 7.76 2.09 0.35
C GLU A 38 7.23 0.66 0.51
N LEU A 39 6.14 0.51 1.27
CA LEU A 39 5.44 -0.77 1.44
C LEU A 39 4.72 -1.23 0.16
N ASP A 40 4.34 -0.31 -0.73
CA ASP A 40 3.74 -0.63 -2.02
C ASP A 40 4.79 -0.92 -3.08
N GLU A 41 6.06 -0.45 -2.92
CA GLU A 41 7.17 -0.82 -3.81
C GLU A 41 7.39 -2.34 -3.84
N TYR A 42 7.21 -3.03 -2.70
CA TYR A 42 7.24 -4.48 -2.62
C TYR A 42 6.12 -5.13 -3.45
N GLY A 43 4.90 -4.57 -3.39
CA GLY A 43 3.77 -5.03 -4.19
C GLY A 43 4.02 -4.91 -5.70
N VAL A 44 4.61 -3.78 -6.12
CA VAL A 44 5.01 -3.56 -7.52
C VAL A 44 6.10 -4.57 -7.92
N GLU A 45 7.12 -4.78 -7.11
CA GLU A 45 8.18 -5.76 -7.40
C GLU A 45 7.62 -7.17 -7.58
N GLN A 46 6.76 -7.64 -6.67
CA GLN A 46 6.20 -8.98 -6.78
C GLN A 46 5.32 -9.12 -8.02
N ALA A 47 4.53 -8.11 -8.36
CA ALA A 47 3.77 -8.10 -9.61
C ALA A 47 4.67 -8.26 -10.83
N LEU A 48 5.81 -7.56 -10.87
CA LEU A 48 6.77 -7.65 -11.97
C LEU A 48 7.42 -9.02 -12.05
N ARG A 49 7.81 -9.62 -10.92
CA ARG A 49 8.37 -10.98 -10.89
C ARG A 49 7.36 -12.03 -11.35
N ILE A 50 6.10 -11.90 -10.92
CA ILE A 50 5.01 -12.78 -11.38
C ILE A 50 4.82 -12.61 -12.88
N ALA A 51 4.83 -11.38 -13.40
CA ALA A 51 4.69 -11.12 -14.82
C ALA A 51 5.87 -11.67 -15.64
N GLU A 52 7.10 -11.55 -15.15
CA GLU A 52 8.30 -12.13 -15.77
C GLU A 52 8.25 -13.65 -15.85
N ALA A 53 7.62 -14.30 -14.86
CA ALA A 53 7.43 -15.75 -14.83
C ALA A 53 6.22 -16.25 -15.64
N ASN A 54 5.32 -15.35 -16.07
CA ASN A 54 4.07 -15.69 -16.76
C ASN A 54 4.00 -14.99 -18.11
N GLU A 55 4.31 -15.72 -19.19
CA GLU A 55 4.40 -15.15 -20.54
C GLU A 55 3.12 -14.40 -20.93
N GLY A 56 3.31 -13.14 -21.36
CA GLY A 56 2.24 -12.26 -21.80
C GLY A 56 1.47 -11.58 -20.67
N ALA A 57 1.77 -11.84 -19.40
CA ALA A 57 1.17 -11.11 -18.28
C ALA A 57 1.41 -9.60 -18.40
N GLU A 58 0.45 -8.81 -17.92
CA GLU A 58 0.49 -7.35 -17.97
C GLU A 58 0.25 -6.77 -16.57
N VAL A 59 1.06 -5.78 -16.18
CA VAL A 59 0.98 -5.11 -14.88
C VAL A 59 0.41 -3.72 -15.04
N THR A 60 -0.73 -3.47 -14.40
CA THR A 60 -1.35 -2.14 -14.25
C THR A 60 -1.12 -1.61 -12.86
N VAL A 61 -0.67 -0.38 -12.71
CA VAL A 61 -0.61 0.29 -11.40
C VAL A 61 -1.79 1.24 -11.25
N LEU A 62 -2.51 1.16 -10.13
CA LEU A 62 -3.73 1.92 -9.87
C LEU A 62 -3.53 2.76 -8.61
N THR A 63 -3.79 4.06 -8.69
CA THR A 63 -3.79 4.96 -7.54
C THR A 63 -5.06 5.79 -7.48
N VAL A 64 -5.45 6.15 -6.25
CA VAL A 64 -6.49 7.14 -5.95
C VAL A 64 -5.82 8.25 -5.17
N GLY A 65 -5.98 9.49 -5.61
CA GLY A 65 -5.42 10.64 -4.90
C GLY A 65 -5.29 11.88 -5.77
N PRO A 66 -4.82 13.00 -5.18
CA PRO A 66 -4.67 14.27 -5.88
C PRO A 66 -3.65 14.18 -7.02
N ASP A 67 -3.46 15.27 -7.76
CA ASP A 67 -2.58 15.29 -8.94
C ASP A 67 -1.14 14.83 -8.67
N ASP A 68 -0.61 15.11 -7.48
CA ASP A 68 0.73 14.68 -7.06
C ASP A 68 0.84 13.15 -6.91
N ALA A 69 -0.27 12.44 -6.77
CA ALA A 69 -0.28 10.98 -6.75
C ALA A 69 0.24 10.35 -8.07
N LYS A 70 0.28 11.14 -9.15
CA LYS A 70 0.95 10.75 -10.40
C LYS A 70 2.44 10.45 -10.20
N ASP A 71 3.10 10.97 -9.17
CA ASP A 71 4.50 10.65 -8.88
C ASP A 71 4.69 9.21 -8.40
N ALA A 72 3.74 8.68 -7.62
CA ALA A 72 3.74 7.26 -7.25
C ALA A 72 3.58 6.37 -8.50
N LEU A 73 2.69 6.74 -9.42
CA LEU A 73 2.52 6.04 -10.70
C LEU A 73 3.79 6.12 -11.55
N ARG A 74 4.41 7.29 -11.67
CA ARG A 74 5.66 7.48 -12.44
C ARG A 74 6.78 6.60 -11.90
N LYS A 75 6.93 6.50 -10.57
CA LYS A 75 7.91 5.62 -9.94
C LYS A 75 7.62 4.15 -10.31
N ALA A 76 6.39 3.68 -10.13
CA ALA A 76 6.01 2.30 -10.42
C ALA A 76 6.13 1.91 -11.91
N LEU A 77 5.74 2.82 -12.82
CA LEU A 77 5.95 2.67 -14.27
C LEU A 77 7.44 2.59 -14.63
N SER A 78 8.29 3.33 -13.92
CA SER A 78 9.75 3.32 -14.09
C SER A 78 10.41 2.05 -13.56
N MET A 79 9.80 1.40 -12.55
CA MET A 79 10.23 0.08 -12.06
C MET A 79 9.94 -1.02 -13.09
N GLY A 80 8.80 -0.94 -13.78
CA GLY A 80 8.49 -1.90 -14.85
C GLY A 80 7.04 -1.96 -15.28
N ALA A 81 6.08 -1.47 -14.49
CA ALA A 81 4.64 -1.66 -14.76
C ALA A 81 4.23 -1.14 -16.15
N ASP A 82 3.37 -1.85 -16.87
CA ASP A 82 3.07 -1.61 -18.29
C ASP A 82 2.19 -0.37 -18.52
N LYS A 83 1.20 -0.18 -17.65
CA LYS A 83 0.24 0.93 -17.72
C LYS A 83 -0.20 1.39 -16.34
N ALA A 84 -0.81 2.56 -16.29
CA ALA A 84 -1.32 3.13 -15.05
C ALA A 84 -2.77 3.60 -15.15
N VAL A 85 -3.45 3.61 -14.01
CA VAL A 85 -4.76 4.23 -13.81
C VAL A 85 -4.63 5.20 -12.63
N HIS A 86 -5.11 6.43 -12.83
CA HIS A 86 -5.20 7.46 -11.81
C HIS A 86 -6.66 7.83 -11.62
N VAL A 87 -7.19 7.60 -10.42
CA VAL A 87 -8.50 8.14 -10.04
C VAL A 87 -8.26 9.43 -9.27
N ASN A 88 -8.82 10.54 -9.77
CA ASN A 88 -8.67 11.86 -9.17
C ASN A 88 -9.99 12.61 -9.23
N ASP A 89 -10.48 12.97 -8.05
CA ASP A 89 -11.67 13.79 -7.86
C ASP A 89 -11.54 14.52 -6.52
N GLU A 90 -11.97 15.78 -6.46
CA GLU A 90 -11.89 16.60 -5.24
C GLU A 90 -12.80 16.03 -4.13
N ASP A 91 -13.92 15.41 -4.50
CA ASP A 91 -14.90 14.86 -3.55
C ASP A 91 -14.36 13.61 -2.81
N ILE A 92 -13.27 13.01 -3.27
CA ILE A 92 -12.59 11.90 -2.57
C ILE A 92 -11.83 12.40 -1.32
N HIS A 93 -11.56 13.70 -1.21
CA HIS A 93 -10.74 14.26 -0.15
C HIS A 93 -11.22 13.88 1.25
N GLY A 94 -10.30 13.35 2.05
CA GLY A 94 -10.56 12.92 3.42
C GLY A 94 -11.37 11.61 3.56
N SER A 95 -11.57 10.86 2.47
CA SER A 95 -12.16 9.52 2.55
C SER A 95 -11.42 8.63 3.55
N ASP A 96 -12.16 7.93 4.39
CA ASP A 96 -11.62 6.83 5.18
C ASP A 96 -11.31 5.60 4.30
N VAL A 97 -10.85 4.52 4.93
CA VAL A 97 -10.49 3.30 4.20
C VAL A 97 -11.70 2.59 3.59
N VAL A 98 -12.90 2.78 4.15
CA VAL A 98 -14.14 2.20 3.62
C VAL A 98 -14.51 2.92 2.33
N GLY A 99 -14.53 4.26 2.32
CA GLY A 99 -14.73 5.07 1.11
C GLY A 99 -13.63 4.81 0.06
N THR A 100 -12.36 4.83 0.48
CA THR A 100 -11.22 4.54 -0.41
C THR A 100 -11.32 3.17 -1.07
N SER A 101 -11.74 2.14 -0.33
CA SER A 101 -11.92 0.79 -0.89
C SER A 101 -13.10 0.70 -1.86
N ALA A 102 -14.14 1.54 -1.71
CA ALA A 102 -15.25 1.60 -2.67
C ALA A 102 -14.78 2.12 -4.04
N VAL A 103 -14.01 3.23 -4.03
CA VAL A 103 -13.42 3.82 -5.24
C VAL A 103 -12.48 2.84 -5.93
N LEU A 104 -11.54 2.25 -5.18
CA LEU A 104 -10.60 1.27 -5.74
C LEU A 104 -11.31 0.04 -6.29
N ALA A 105 -12.34 -0.49 -5.62
CA ALA A 105 -13.10 -1.64 -6.12
C ALA A 105 -13.75 -1.35 -7.48
N LYS A 106 -14.42 -0.19 -7.63
CA LYS A 106 -15.03 0.23 -8.91
C LYS A 106 -13.99 0.40 -10.01
N ALA A 107 -12.84 1.00 -9.68
CA ALA A 107 -11.74 1.14 -10.63
C ALA A 107 -11.15 -0.23 -11.05
N LEU A 108 -11.02 -1.17 -10.12
CA LEU A 108 -10.57 -2.53 -10.39
C LEU A 108 -11.58 -3.31 -11.27
N GLU A 109 -12.87 -3.18 -11.01
CA GLU A 109 -13.94 -3.75 -11.86
C GLU A 109 -13.86 -3.20 -13.29
N LYS A 110 -13.75 -1.87 -13.44
CA LYS A 110 -13.66 -1.18 -14.74
C LYS A 110 -12.38 -1.53 -15.50
N ALA A 111 -11.24 -1.62 -14.82
CA ALA A 111 -9.97 -2.01 -15.42
C ALA A 111 -9.93 -3.50 -15.81
N GLY A 112 -10.59 -4.35 -15.02
CA GLY A 112 -10.53 -5.80 -15.12
C GLY A 112 -9.20 -6.37 -14.60
N PHE A 113 -9.28 -7.45 -13.84
CA PHE A 113 -8.12 -8.09 -13.22
C PHE A 113 -8.29 -9.60 -13.16
N ASP A 114 -7.16 -10.29 -13.03
CA ASP A 114 -7.09 -11.68 -12.59
C ASP A 114 -6.37 -11.76 -11.23
N LEU A 115 -5.48 -10.83 -10.92
CA LEU A 115 -4.82 -10.71 -9.62
C LEU A 115 -4.72 -9.24 -9.21
N VAL A 116 -5.15 -8.93 -7.99
CA VAL A 116 -4.88 -7.62 -7.35
C VAL A 116 -3.79 -7.78 -6.32
N ILE A 117 -2.80 -6.89 -6.30
CA ILE A 117 -1.70 -6.88 -5.32
C ILE A 117 -1.69 -5.54 -4.59
N GLY A 118 -1.55 -5.55 -3.27
CA GLY A 118 -1.23 -4.36 -2.47
C GLY A 118 -0.05 -4.60 -1.53
N GLY A 119 0.53 -3.53 -0.99
CA GLY A 119 1.43 -3.62 0.15
C GLY A 119 0.71 -4.06 1.43
N MET A 120 1.47 -4.42 2.46
CA MET A 120 0.91 -4.80 3.77
C MET A 120 0.18 -3.65 4.47
N ALA A 121 0.55 -2.41 4.18
CA ALA A 121 -0.08 -1.18 4.64
C ALA A 121 0.51 0.01 3.84
N SER A 122 0.07 1.23 4.13
CA SER A 122 0.78 2.45 3.70
C SER A 122 1.56 3.08 4.86
N THR A 123 2.63 3.81 4.55
CA THR A 123 3.53 4.38 5.58
C THR A 123 2.99 5.63 6.28
N ASP A 124 1.87 6.19 5.80
CA ASP A 124 1.12 7.29 6.43
C ASP A 124 -0.02 6.80 7.34
N GLY A 125 -0.89 5.92 6.84
CA GLY A 125 -2.10 5.47 7.53
C GLY A 125 -1.97 4.13 8.26
N SER A 126 -1.04 3.27 7.83
CA SER A 126 -0.65 2.00 8.50
C SER A 126 -1.79 1.05 8.90
N MET A 127 -2.97 1.13 8.27
CA MET A 127 -4.15 0.34 8.67
C MET A 127 -4.05 -1.13 8.28
N GLY A 128 -3.41 -1.44 7.14
CA GLY A 128 -3.22 -2.80 6.63
C GLY A 128 -4.49 -3.61 6.27
N VAL A 129 -5.66 -2.98 6.26
CA VAL A 129 -6.96 -3.64 5.98
C VAL A 129 -7.43 -3.52 4.53
N LEU A 130 -6.83 -2.64 3.73
CA LEU A 130 -7.31 -2.32 2.38
C LEU A 130 -7.43 -3.56 1.46
N PRO A 131 -6.44 -4.47 1.37
CA PRO A 131 -6.57 -5.69 0.57
C PRO A 131 -7.76 -6.57 0.97
N ALA A 132 -8.06 -6.68 2.26
CA ALA A 132 -9.20 -7.44 2.76
C ALA A 132 -10.54 -6.79 2.38
N LEU A 133 -10.63 -5.46 2.48
CA LEU A 133 -11.82 -4.71 2.06
C LEU A 133 -12.06 -4.83 0.56
N LEU A 134 -11.01 -4.79 -0.25
CA LEU A 134 -11.12 -4.99 -1.70
C LEU A 134 -11.62 -6.39 -2.03
N ALA A 135 -11.07 -7.42 -1.38
CA ALA A 135 -11.50 -8.80 -1.60
C ALA A 135 -12.99 -9.00 -1.32
N GLU A 136 -13.48 -8.45 -0.20
CA GLU A 136 -14.90 -8.46 0.16
C GLU A 136 -15.75 -7.76 -0.89
N ARG A 137 -15.38 -6.53 -1.29
CA ARG A 137 -16.14 -5.74 -2.28
C ARG A 137 -16.19 -6.41 -3.65
N LEU A 138 -15.09 -7.03 -4.06
CA LEU A 138 -14.96 -7.68 -5.36
C LEU A 138 -15.52 -9.11 -5.37
N GLY A 139 -15.87 -9.67 -4.20
CA GLY A 139 -16.39 -11.02 -4.07
C GLY A 139 -15.39 -12.11 -4.44
N VAL A 140 -14.09 -11.88 -4.18
CA VAL A 140 -12.99 -12.79 -4.54
C VAL A 140 -12.19 -13.24 -3.31
N PRO A 141 -11.55 -14.42 -3.32
CA PRO A 141 -10.72 -14.86 -2.22
C PRO A 141 -9.51 -13.93 -2.02
N GLN A 142 -8.98 -13.93 -0.78
CA GLN A 142 -7.79 -13.18 -0.42
C GLN A 142 -6.66 -14.03 0.14
N VAL A 143 -5.42 -13.63 -0.17
CA VAL A 143 -4.21 -14.18 0.43
C VAL A 143 -3.28 -13.02 0.82
N THR A 144 -3.43 -12.52 2.04
CA THR A 144 -2.74 -11.31 2.53
C THR A 144 -1.46 -11.62 3.30
N LEU A 145 -0.63 -10.60 3.52
CA LEU A 145 0.60 -10.63 4.32
C LEU A 145 1.60 -11.72 3.90
N LEU A 146 1.77 -11.89 2.58
CA LEU A 146 2.68 -12.86 2.02
C LEU A 146 4.14 -12.38 2.08
N SER A 147 5.01 -13.20 2.68
CA SER A 147 6.48 -13.06 2.62
C SER A 147 7.07 -13.76 1.38
N GLU A 148 6.30 -14.60 0.70
CA GLU A 148 6.62 -15.13 -0.64
C GLU A 148 5.33 -15.29 -1.43
N VAL A 149 5.35 -15.00 -2.73
CA VAL A 149 4.17 -15.12 -3.61
C VAL A 149 4.54 -15.64 -4.99
N SER A 150 3.71 -16.54 -5.53
CA SER A 150 3.82 -17.04 -6.90
C SER A 150 2.44 -17.34 -7.49
N VAL A 151 2.37 -17.41 -8.82
CA VAL A 151 1.15 -17.78 -9.55
C VAL A 151 1.50 -18.91 -10.50
N GLU A 152 0.75 -20.01 -10.40
CA GLU A 152 0.88 -21.16 -11.29
C GLU A 152 -0.50 -21.82 -11.49
N GLY A 153 -0.83 -22.18 -12.73
CA GLY A 153 -2.04 -22.95 -13.02
C GLY A 153 -3.36 -22.26 -12.63
N GLY A 154 -3.41 -20.93 -12.60
CA GLY A 154 -4.59 -20.17 -12.18
C GLY A 154 -4.80 -20.12 -10.67
N VAL A 155 -3.76 -20.43 -9.89
CA VAL A 155 -3.77 -20.37 -8.43
C VAL A 155 -2.64 -19.45 -7.97
N VAL A 156 -2.95 -18.49 -7.10
CA VAL A 156 -1.94 -17.73 -6.36
C VAL A 156 -1.61 -18.48 -5.08
N LYS A 157 -0.32 -18.61 -4.78
CA LYS A 157 0.19 -19.29 -3.59
C LYS A 157 1.20 -18.40 -2.89
N GLY A 158 1.32 -18.56 -1.59
CA GLY A 158 2.34 -17.86 -0.85
C GLY A 158 2.58 -18.38 0.55
N ARG A 159 3.66 -17.86 1.13
CA ARG A 159 4.05 -18.10 2.52
C ARG A 159 3.67 -16.88 3.34
N ARG A 160 3.01 -17.08 4.47
CA ARG A 160 2.69 -16.03 5.46
C ARG A 160 3.36 -16.40 6.77
N ASP A 161 4.18 -15.50 7.29
CA ASP A 161 4.85 -15.68 8.57
C ASP A 161 4.13 -14.89 9.66
N GLY A 162 3.64 -15.60 10.67
CA GLY A 162 3.12 -15.02 11.90
C GLY A 162 4.02 -15.35 13.09
N ASP A 163 3.69 -14.78 14.26
CA ASP A 163 4.50 -14.93 15.47
C ASP A 163 4.64 -16.40 15.94
N ALA A 164 3.62 -17.21 15.69
CA ALA A 164 3.54 -18.59 16.19
C ALA A 164 3.76 -19.66 15.11
N ALA A 165 3.57 -19.32 13.83
CA ALA A 165 3.60 -20.29 12.75
C ALA A 165 3.88 -19.63 11.40
N THR A 166 4.43 -20.43 10.50
CA THR A 166 4.48 -20.15 9.06
C THR A 166 3.35 -20.91 8.38
N GLU A 167 2.53 -20.19 7.62
CA GLU A 167 1.40 -20.73 6.87
C GLU A 167 1.73 -20.76 5.38
N LEU A 168 1.35 -21.85 4.71
CA LEU A 168 1.30 -21.91 3.24
C LEU A 168 -0.16 -21.78 2.83
N VAL A 169 -0.47 -20.72 2.08
CA VAL A 169 -1.83 -20.31 1.76
C VAL A 169 -1.98 -20.16 0.25
N GLU A 170 -3.15 -20.50 -0.27
CA GLU A 170 -3.43 -20.43 -1.70
C GLU A 170 -4.89 -20.05 -1.98
N ALA A 171 -5.13 -19.48 -3.17
CA ALA A 171 -6.45 -19.15 -3.67
C ALA A 171 -6.51 -19.29 -5.20
N ALA A 172 -7.66 -19.72 -5.71
CA ALA A 172 -7.93 -19.66 -7.15
C ALA A 172 -8.07 -18.21 -7.61
N LEU A 173 -7.60 -17.89 -8.82
CA LEU A 173 -7.84 -16.60 -9.46
C LEU A 173 -9.30 -16.51 -9.98
N PRO A 174 -9.94 -15.32 -9.96
CA PRO A 174 -9.38 -14.05 -9.54
C PRO A 174 -9.21 -13.93 -8.01
N ALA A 175 -8.18 -13.21 -7.55
CA ALA A 175 -7.89 -13.06 -6.13
C ALA A 175 -7.27 -11.69 -5.80
N VAL A 176 -7.36 -11.30 -4.52
CA VAL A 176 -6.62 -10.16 -3.96
C VAL A 176 -5.52 -10.68 -3.04
N VAL A 177 -4.31 -10.16 -3.17
CA VAL A 177 -3.20 -10.49 -2.29
C VAL A 177 -2.54 -9.25 -1.72
N SER A 178 -1.84 -9.43 -0.60
CA SER A 178 -0.90 -8.43 -0.13
C SER A 178 0.41 -9.04 0.30
N VAL A 179 1.48 -8.27 0.17
CA VAL A 179 2.84 -8.71 0.45
C VAL A 179 3.46 -7.84 1.54
N THR A 180 4.35 -8.42 2.33
CA THR A 180 5.11 -7.69 3.36
C THR A 180 6.45 -7.19 2.81
N ASP A 181 7.13 -6.39 3.62
CA ASP A 181 8.53 -5.98 3.39
C ASP A 181 9.52 -7.16 3.36
N GLN A 182 9.10 -8.35 3.80
CA GLN A 182 9.86 -9.59 3.72
C GLN A 182 9.74 -10.30 2.36
N SER A 183 8.91 -9.80 1.43
CA SER A 183 8.71 -10.40 0.10
C SER A 183 9.89 -10.23 -0.87
N GLY A 184 10.95 -9.56 -0.41
CA GLY A 184 12.19 -9.35 -1.14
C GLY A 184 12.28 -7.96 -1.74
N GLU A 185 13.52 -7.46 -1.80
CA GLU A 185 13.82 -6.07 -2.16
C GLU A 185 13.22 -5.63 -3.50
N ALA A 186 12.61 -4.45 -3.50
CA ALA A 186 12.09 -3.81 -4.69
C ALA A 186 13.23 -3.37 -5.61
N ARG A 187 13.07 -3.59 -6.92
CA ARG A 187 14.08 -3.16 -7.89
C ARG A 187 14.13 -1.64 -8.00
N TYR A 188 15.34 -1.11 -8.13
CA TYR A 188 15.52 0.28 -8.49
C TYR A 188 15.19 0.51 -9.98
N PRO A 189 14.48 1.60 -10.32
CA PRO A 189 14.28 1.99 -11.71
C PRO A 189 15.61 2.17 -12.45
N SER A 190 15.76 1.50 -13.59
CA SER A 190 16.89 1.75 -14.49
C SER A 190 16.69 3.08 -15.23
N PHE A 191 17.78 3.70 -15.69
CA PHE A 191 17.69 4.90 -16.53
C PHE A 191 16.80 4.69 -17.78
N LYS A 192 16.90 3.50 -18.39
CA LYS A 192 16.03 3.11 -19.51
C LYS A 192 14.56 3.01 -19.08
N GLY A 193 14.29 2.45 -17.90
CA GLY A 193 12.96 2.36 -17.31
C GLY A 193 12.33 3.73 -17.09
N ILE A 194 13.08 4.67 -16.49
CA ILE A 194 12.66 6.07 -16.27
C ILE A 194 12.30 6.75 -17.60
N MET A 195 13.11 6.55 -18.64
CA MET A 195 12.85 7.13 -19.96
C MET A 195 11.65 6.50 -20.66
N ALA A 196 11.43 5.19 -20.48
CA ALA A 196 10.29 4.47 -21.04
C ALA A 196 8.97 4.83 -20.34
N ALA A 197 8.99 5.03 -19.02
CA ALA A 197 7.82 5.34 -18.21
C ALA A 197 7.06 6.58 -18.71
N LYS A 198 7.78 7.61 -19.19
CA LYS A 198 7.18 8.84 -19.74
C LYS A 198 6.26 8.61 -20.95
N LYS A 199 6.35 7.46 -21.61
CA LYS A 199 5.56 7.09 -22.80
C LYS A 199 4.50 6.04 -22.50
N LYS A 200 4.49 5.47 -21.29
CA LYS A 200 3.53 4.44 -20.92
C LYS A 200 2.14 5.08 -20.74
N PRO A 201 1.06 4.38 -21.11
CA PRO A 201 -0.28 4.92 -21.01
C PRO A 201 -0.68 5.11 -19.55
N VAL A 202 -1.27 6.26 -19.25
CA VAL A 202 -1.89 6.60 -17.97
C VAL A 202 -3.34 6.97 -18.27
N GLN A 203 -4.27 6.15 -17.79
CA GLN A 203 -5.69 6.43 -17.86
C GLN A 203 -6.10 7.25 -16.64
N SER A 204 -6.85 8.33 -16.84
CA SER A 204 -7.47 9.10 -15.76
C SER A 204 -8.96 8.80 -15.69
N TRP A 205 -9.48 8.69 -14.47
CA TRP A 205 -10.91 8.57 -14.13
C TRP A 205 -11.24 9.50 -12.97
N ASP A 206 -12.49 9.94 -12.90
CA ASP A 206 -13.10 10.63 -11.77
C ASP A 206 -14.22 9.77 -11.15
N LEU A 207 -15.02 10.32 -10.23
CA LEU A 207 -16.13 9.58 -9.61
C LEU A 207 -17.26 9.25 -10.60
N ASP A 208 -17.56 10.19 -11.52
CA ASP A 208 -18.57 10.01 -12.58
C ASP A 208 -18.22 8.82 -13.47
N ASP A 209 -16.95 8.70 -13.85
CA ASP A 209 -16.40 7.57 -14.61
C ASP A 209 -16.60 6.21 -13.91
N LEU A 210 -16.69 6.20 -12.58
CA LEU A 210 -16.84 5.02 -11.75
C LEU A 210 -18.28 4.79 -11.27
N GLY A 211 -19.18 5.73 -11.54
CA GLY A 211 -20.56 5.70 -11.07
C GLY A 211 -20.67 5.71 -9.54
N ILE A 212 -19.86 6.57 -8.90
CA ILE A 212 -19.86 6.77 -7.45
C ILE A 212 -20.40 8.17 -7.18
N GLU A 213 -21.37 8.29 -6.28
CA GLU A 213 -21.89 9.60 -5.89
C GLU A 213 -20.97 10.27 -4.86
N ALA A 214 -20.86 11.60 -4.92
CA ALA A 214 -19.95 12.37 -4.07
C ALA A 214 -20.19 12.20 -2.56
N ASP A 215 -21.43 11.90 -2.15
CA ASP A 215 -21.78 11.69 -0.74
C ASP A 215 -21.45 10.28 -0.21
N GLU A 216 -21.00 9.37 -1.08
CA GLU A 216 -20.50 8.04 -0.68
C GLU A 216 -19.02 8.06 -0.24
N VAL A 217 -18.31 9.15 -0.54
CA VAL A 217 -16.87 9.30 -0.31
C VAL A 217 -16.55 10.63 0.37
N GLY A 218 -15.26 10.90 0.54
CA GLY A 218 -14.75 12.10 1.18
C GLY A 218 -15.06 12.15 2.68
N LEU A 219 -14.80 13.32 3.29
CA LEU A 219 -15.10 13.55 4.70
C LEU A 219 -16.57 13.31 5.05
N ALA A 220 -17.50 13.62 4.13
CA ALA A 220 -18.93 13.51 4.36
C ALA A 220 -19.44 12.05 4.30
N GLY A 221 -18.93 11.25 3.36
CA GLY A 221 -19.30 9.84 3.17
C GLY A 221 -18.51 8.85 4.03
N SER A 222 -17.49 9.32 4.76
CA SER A 222 -16.64 8.48 5.60
C SER A 222 -17.38 7.90 6.81
N TRP A 223 -17.11 6.63 7.12
CA TRP A 223 -17.71 5.92 8.26
C TRP A 223 -16.96 6.21 9.57
N THR A 224 -15.71 6.63 9.45
CA THR A 224 -14.83 7.00 10.56
C THR A 224 -14.31 8.42 10.36
N ALA A 225 -14.05 9.12 11.47
CA ALA A 225 -13.49 10.46 11.46
C ALA A 225 -12.34 10.56 12.47
N VAL A 226 -11.31 11.33 12.11
CA VAL A 226 -10.21 11.65 13.04
C VAL A 226 -10.63 12.86 13.88
N GLU A 227 -11.02 12.62 15.13
CA GLU A 227 -11.51 13.69 16.02
C GLU A 227 -10.39 14.61 16.54
N SER A 228 -9.18 14.07 16.69
CA SER A 228 -8.03 14.85 17.14
C SER A 228 -6.71 14.21 16.72
N VAL A 229 -5.69 15.06 16.56
CA VAL A 229 -4.31 14.68 16.28
C VAL A 229 -3.40 15.29 17.34
N ALA A 230 -2.41 14.53 17.79
CA ALA A 230 -1.43 15.01 18.76
C ALA A 230 -0.03 14.61 18.33
N ALA A 231 0.90 15.57 18.33
CA ALA A 231 2.29 15.30 18.04
C ALA A 231 2.88 14.36 19.10
N ARG A 232 3.68 13.39 18.66
CA ARG A 232 4.43 12.52 19.58
C ARG A 232 5.32 13.41 20.45
N PRO A 233 5.31 13.25 21.79
CA PRO A 233 6.20 13.99 22.66
C PRO A 233 7.66 13.80 22.24
N ALA A 234 8.45 14.88 22.34
CA ALA A 234 9.89 14.81 22.06
C ALA A 234 10.55 13.75 22.94
N ARG A 235 11.53 13.04 22.38
CA ARG A 235 12.32 12.06 23.14
C ARG A 235 12.98 12.76 24.32
N THR A 236 12.73 12.26 25.52
CA THR A 236 13.46 12.67 26.72
C THR A 236 14.76 11.91 26.84
N ALA A 237 15.73 12.45 27.60
CA ALA A 237 16.93 11.71 27.93
C ALA A 237 16.54 10.39 28.63
N GLY A 238 17.13 9.28 28.17
CA GLY A 238 16.95 7.98 28.80
C GLY A 238 17.71 7.88 30.12
N THR A 239 17.38 6.87 30.92
CA THR A 239 18.10 6.58 32.16
C THR A 239 19.48 6.01 31.84
N VAL A 240 20.54 6.69 32.25
CA VAL A 240 21.91 6.17 32.16
C VAL A 240 22.21 5.37 33.42
N VAL A 241 22.39 4.06 33.29
CA VAL A 241 22.85 3.20 34.38
C VAL A 241 24.37 3.06 34.27
N LYS A 242 25.09 3.55 35.27
CA LYS A 242 26.53 3.30 35.39
C LYS A 242 26.73 1.90 35.97
N ASP A 243 27.43 1.04 35.24
CA ASP A 243 27.67 -0.33 35.69
C ASP A 243 28.77 -0.39 36.75
N GLU A 244 28.37 -0.72 37.97
CA GLU A 244 29.25 -0.99 39.11
C GLU A 244 29.12 -2.46 39.58
N GLY A 245 28.70 -3.35 38.68
CA GLY A 245 28.48 -4.78 38.91
C GLY A 245 27.01 -5.21 38.88
N GLU A 246 26.07 -4.26 38.79
CA GLU A 246 24.62 -4.46 38.82
C GLU A 246 23.92 -3.91 37.57
N GLY A 247 24.67 -3.45 36.56
CA GLY A 247 24.12 -2.87 35.34
C GLY A 247 23.20 -3.84 34.59
N GLY A 248 23.58 -5.12 34.53
CA GLY A 248 22.77 -6.18 33.92
C GLY A 248 21.41 -6.39 34.60
N LYS A 249 21.36 -6.40 35.94
CA LYS A 249 20.09 -6.52 36.67
C LYS A 249 19.22 -5.28 36.51
N SER A 250 19.85 -4.11 36.49
CA SER A 250 19.15 -2.84 36.30
C SER A 250 18.54 -2.72 34.92
N LEU A 251 19.26 -3.16 33.87
CA LEU A 251 18.73 -3.23 32.51
C LEU A 251 17.58 -4.23 32.43
N ALA A 252 17.75 -5.45 32.94
CA ALA A 252 16.70 -6.46 32.94
C ALA A 252 15.45 -5.98 33.70
N GLY A 253 15.62 -5.32 34.84
CA GLY A 253 14.54 -4.72 35.61
C GLY A 253 13.79 -3.66 34.80
N PHE A 254 14.51 -2.72 34.17
CA PHE A 254 13.89 -1.74 33.28
C PHE A 254 13.11 -2.39 32.13
N LEU A 255 13.68 -3.40 31.48
CA LEU A 255 13.01 -4.10 30.38
C LEU A 255 11.74 -4.81 30.86
N ALA A 256 11.77 -5.47 32.03
CA ALA A 256 10.60 -6.12 32.61
C ALA A 256 9.52 -5.09 33.03
N ASP A 257 9.92 -3.98 33.66
CA ASP A 257 9.01 -2.90 34.06
C ASP A 257 8.31 -2.25 32.86
N GLN A 258 9.03 -2.14 31.73
CA GLN A 258 8.48 -1.66 30.47
C GLN A 258 7.82 -2.76 29.63
N LYS A 259 7.76 -4.01 30.12
CA LYS A 259 7.20 -5.18 29.44
C LYS A 259 7.83 -5.50 28.08
N PHE A 260 9.12 -5.24 27.94
CA PHE A 260 9.89 -5.68 26.79
C PHE A 260 10.37 -7.14 26.90
N ILE A 261 10.43 -7.69 28.13
CA ILE A 261 10.75 -9.09 28.45
C ILE A 261 9.84 -9.63 29.56
#